data_AF-A0A835Z852-F1
#
_entry.id   AF-A0A835Z852-F1
#
_cell.length_a   1.000
_cell.length_b   1.000
_cell.length_c   1.000
_cell.angle_alpha   90.00
_cell.angle_beta   90.00
_cell.angle_gamma   90.00
#
_symmetry.space_group_name_H-M   'P 1'
#
loop_
_entity.id
_entity.type
_entity.pdbx_description
1 polymer ?
#
loop_
_entity_poly.entity_id
_entity_poly.type
_entity_poly.pdbx_seq_one_letter_code
_entity_poly.pdbx_strand_id
1 'polypeptide(L)'
;MSDGKPSAESLAAPGIHPHLEAAILADPLDFISWTALLNHVEQHATTIHPAVRAFDWFLGHFPLCWGYWCKYADLYRRLACGDAPPSPAEHAAVVAIYERGVAEGASRYSVDMWQGYCTYMQAHSADAGATRAVFEAALAAVGANPSAGPLWSMFAVFERAAGAGWERVCDIYTRALSEYLTDLPRLLDELRAVAAAESLGAEEAAAPRLAAAAAAAAASAAEVARRAPLEARLVRPFFHVKPLDATQLAAWRALLDLEEAASGAARVAAAYERCLVACANYAEFWARYALWTARAVGAAAACNVAGRACAVLRRRPDVHLLCAELLEAAGYGDAARGMYARVLSDLAPGLLEAAVRLAALERRRGDAAAAVAAYRCAL
;
A
#
# COMPACT_ATOMS: atom_id res chain seq x y z
N MET A 1 -16.96 13.80 1.71
CA MET A 1 -16.25 13.34 2.93
C MET A 1 -17.14 13.67 4.10
N SER A 2 -17.96 12.70 4.51
CA SER A 2 -18.75 12.83 5.74
C SER A 2 -17.79 12.64 6.90
N ASP A 3 -17.72 13.59 7.83
CA ASP A 3 -17.11 13.38 9.14
C ASP A 3 -17.93 12.29 9.84
N GLY A 4 -17.57 11.04 9.57
CA GLY A 4 -18.19 9.85 10.13
C GLY A 4 -17.84 9.73 11.61
N LYS A 5 -18.33 10.64 12.44
CA LYS A 5 -18.57 10.33 13.85
C LYS A 5 -19.66 9.27 13.85
N PRO A 6 -19.38 8.02 14.22
CA PRO A 6 -20.46 7.09 14.49
C PRO A 6 -21.30 7.66 15.65
N SER A 7 -22.62 7.63 15.51
CA SER A 7 -23.53 7.89 16.62
C SER A 7 -23.15 6.99 17.80
N ALA A 8 -23.31 7.50 19.02
CA ALA A 8 -22.94 6.85 20.28
C ALA A 8 -23.73 5.56 20.60
N GLU A 9 -24.32 4.89 19.60
CA GLU A 9 -24.86 3.55 19.72
C GLU A 9 -23.69 2.55 19.74
N SER A 10 -23.14 2.46 20.95
CA SER A 10 -22.41 1.38 21.60
C SER A 10 -21.91 0.27 20.67
N LEU A 11 -20.59 0.14 20.60
CA LEU A 11 -19.83 -1.02 20.10
C LEU A 11 -20.07 -2.29 20.95
N ALA A 12 -21.30 -2.53 21.42
CA ALA A 12 -21.69 -3.55 22.38
C ALA A 12 -21.31 -4.98 21.97
N ALA A 13 -20.05 -5.35 22.19
CA ALA A 13 -19.67 -6.65 22.72
C ALA A 13 -19.46 -6.49 24.24
N PRO A 14 -19.99 -7.38 25.10
CA PRO A 14 -19.94 -7.19 26.55
C PRO A 14 -18.51 -7.25 27.10
N GLY A 15 -18.14 -6.30 27.97
CA GLY A 15 -17.16 -6.54 29.05
C GLY A 15 -15.90 -5.66 29.11
N ILE A 16 -15.35 -5.21 27.98
CA ILE A 16 -14.04 -4.49 27.95
C ILE A 16 -14.13 -3.11 27.27
N HIS A 17 -15.21 -2.86 26.54
CA HIS A 17 -15.34 -1.82 25.53
C HIS A 17 -15.26 -0.33 25.96
N PRO A 18 -15.83 0.14 27.10
CA PRO A 18 -16.03 1.58 27.29
C PRO A 18 -14.76 2.41 27.47
N HIS A 19 -13.75 1.87 28.18
CA HIS A 19 -12.53 2.62 28.49
C HIS A 19 -11.58 2.68 27.28
N LEU A 20 -11.48 1.61 26.49
CA LEU A 20 -10.72 1.59 25.25
C LEU A 20 -11.37 2.48 24.19
N GLU A 21 -12.70 2.46 24.07
CA GLU A 21 -13.42 3.37 23.18
C GLU A 21 -13.22 4.83 23.56
N ALA A 22 -13.32 5.16 24.85
CA ALA A 22 -13.08 6.52 25.32
C ALA A 22 -11.64 6.98 25.01
N ALA A 23 -10.65 6.10 25.20
CA ALA A 23 -9.26 6.38 24.85
C ALA A 23 -9.08 6.62 23.34
N ILE A 24 -9.67 5.77 22.49
CA ILE A 24 -9.64 5.90 21.03
C ILE A 24 -10.36 7.17 20.55
N LEU A 25 -11.49 7.52 21.16
CA LEU A 25 -12.22 8.75 20.82
C LEU A 25 -11.43 10.00 21.23
N ALA A 26 -10.69 9.93 22.34
CA ALA A 26 -9.81 11.01 22.78
C ALA A 26 -8.57 11.14 21.87
N ASP A 27 -7.94 10.02 21.50
CA ASP A 27 -6.84 9.99 20.54
C ASP A 27 -7.01 8.84 19.52
N PRO A 28 -7.56 9.12 18.33
CA PRO A 28 -7.73 8.11 17.28
C PRO A 28 -6.42 7.54 16.74
N LEU A 29 -5.27 8.13 17.09
CA LEU A 29 -3.94 7.64 16.70
C LEU A 29 -3.28 6.76 17.78
N ASP A 30 -3.94 6.52 18.92
CA ASP A 30 -3.44 5.62 19.96
C ASP A 30 -3.52 4.15 19.52
N PHE A 31 -2.46 3.73 18.82
CA PHE A 31 -2.33 2.37 18.30
C PHE A 31 -2.42 1.30 19.39
N ILE A 32 -2.00 1.58 20.64
CA ILE A 32 -2.01 0.58 21.70
C ILE A 32 -3.45 0.23 22.08
N SER A 33 -4.29 1.24 22.33
CA SER A 33 -5.72 1.04 22.61
C SER A 33 -6.45 0.31 21.49
N TRP A 34 -6.13 0.63 20.23
CA TRP A 34 -6.64 -0.09 19.07
C TRP A 34 -6.27 -1.57 19.07
N THR A 35 -4.99 -1.91 19.25
CA THR A 35 -4.55 -3.31 19.25
C THR A 35 -5.17 -4.11 20.41
N ALA A 36 -5.35 -3.49 21.58
CA ALA A 36 -6.04 -4.11 22.71
C ALA A 36 -7.51 -4.43 22.38
N LEU A 37 -8.21 -3.48 21.74
CA LEU A 37 -9.60 -3.64 21.30
C LEU A 37 -9.73 -4.79 20.29
N LEU A 38 -8.89 -4.81 19.26
CA LEU A 38 -8.95 -5.84 18.21
C LEU A 38 -8.59 -7.22 18.75
N ASN A 39 -7.59 -7.31 19.65
CA ASN A 39 -7.28 -8.59 20.31
C ASN A 39 -8.46 -9.11 21.14
N HIS A 40 -9.18 -8.22 21.84
CA HIS A 40 -10.39 -8.60 22.57
C HIS A 40 -11.47 -9.13 21.63
N VAL A 41 -11.74 -8.41 20.53
CA VAL A 41 -12.73 -8.80 19.51
C VAL A 41 -12.35 -10.14 18.85
N GLU A 42 -11.09 -10.34 18.49
CA GLU A 42 -10.61 -11.61 17.91
C GLU A 42 -10.83 -12.82 18.83
N GLN A 43 -10.76 -12.61 20.16
CA GLN A 43 -10.89 -13.68 21.16
C GLN A 43 -12.33 -13.96 21.59
N HIS A 44 -13.20 -12.94 21.59
CA HIS A 44 -14.52 -13.03 22.24
C HIS A 44 -15.70 -12.82 21.30
N ALA A 45 -15.49 -12.35 20.06
CA ALA A 45 -16.60 -12.17 19.13
C ALA A 45 -17.22 -13.52 18.77
N THR A 46 -18.52 -13.64 19.00
CA THR A 46 -19.34 -14.79 18.59
C THR A 46 -20.22 -14.50 17.37
N THR A 47 -20.30 -13.22 16.98
CA THR A 47 -21.08 -12.75 15.83
C THR A 47 -20.24 -11.80 14.98
N ILE A 48 -20.59 -11.70 13.69
CA ILE A 48 -19.82 -10.94 12.69
C ILE A 48 -19.84 -9.43 12.95
N HIS A 49 -20.96 -8.89 13.42
CA HIS A 49 -21.20 -7.44 13.46
C HIS A 49 -20.19 -6.66 14.35
N PRO A 50 -19.86 -7.09 15.58
CA PRO A 50 -18.81 -6.45 16.37
C PRO A 50 -17.44 -6.48 15.69
N ALA A 51 -17.09 -7.59 15.03
CA ALA A 51 -15.83 -7.73 14.31
C ALA A 51 -15.73 -6.75 13.14
N VAL A 52 -16.76 -6.70 12.28
CA VAL A 52 -16.82 -5.77 11.15
C VAL A 52 -16.66 -4.33 11.63
N ARG A 53 -17.41 -3.90 12.65
CA ARG A 53 -17.32 -2.54 13.17
C ARG A 53 -15.93 -2.19 13.70
N ALA A 54 -15.34 -3.06 14.51
CA ALA A 54 -14.05 -2.78 15.13
C ALA A 54 -12.92 -2.68 14.09
N PHE A 55 -12.88 -3.62 13.14
CA PHE A 55 -11.87 -3.62 12.08
C PHE A 55 -12.08 -2.48 11.07
N ASP A 56 -13.31 -2.18 10.67
CA ASP A 56 -13.60 -1.04 9.79
C ASP A 56 -13.16 0.28 10.42
N TRP A 57 -13.42 0.44 11.71
CA TRP A 57 -13.05 1.66 12.43
C TRP A 57 -11.53 1.81 12.56
N PHE A 58 -10.82 0.72 12.92
CA PHE A 58 -9.37 0.71 13.00
C PHE A 58 -8.71 0.94 11.64
N LEU A 59 -9.11 0.21 10.60
CA LEU A 59 -8.51 0.28 9.26
C LEU A 59 -8.85 1.59 8.54
N GLY A 60 -9.93 2.28 8.95
CA GLY A 60 -10.18 3.67 8.57
C GLY A 60 -9.12 4.66 9.10
N HIS A 61 -8.39 4.30 10.17
CA HIS A 61 -7.30 5.09 10.73
C HIS A 61 -5.91 4.56 10.34
N PHE A 62 -5.76 3.24 10.24
CA PHE A 62 -4.49 2.56 9.95
C PHE A 62 -4.61 1.64 8.71
N PRO A 63 -4.88 2.19 7.52
CA PRO A 63 -5.16 1.38 6.32
C PRO A 63 -3.93 0.61 5.79
N LEU A 64 -2.72 1.00 6.20
CA LEU A 64 -1.44 0.38 5.81
C LEU A 64 -1.07 -0.86 6.64
N CYS A 65 -1.87 -1.19 7.65
CA CYS A 65 -1.66 -2.32 8.53
C CYS A 65 -2.15 -3.63 7.88
N TRP A 66 -1.43 -4.13 6.86
CA TRP A 66 -1.82 -5.32 6.08
C TRP A 66 -2.22 -6.53 6.94
N GLY A 67 -1.49 -6.80 8.03
CA GLY A 67 -1.76 -7.96 8.88
C GLY A 67 -3.16 -7.92 9.50
N TYR A 68 -3.70 -6.72 9.74
CA TYR A 68 -5.05 -6.56 10.27
C TYR A 68 -6.12 -6.70 9.19
N TRP A 69 -5.83 -6.42 7.92
CA TRP A 69 -6.72 -6.78 6.81
C TRP A 69 -6.86 -8.30 6.68
N CYS A 70 -5.75 -9.05 6.74
CA CYS A 70 -5.79 -10.50 6.72
C CYS A 70 -6.54 -11.07 7.94
N LYS A 71 -6.24 -10.59 9.15
CA LYS A 71 -6.98 -10.94 10.37
C LYS A 71 -8.48 -10.67 10.26
N TYR A 72 -8.86 -9.53 9.67
CA TYR A 72 -10.24 -9.18 9.45
C TYR A 72 -10.94 -10.18 8.52
N ALA A 73 -10.34 -10.47 7.36
CA ALA A 73 -10.87 -11.45 6.41
C ALA A 73 -11.01 -12.85 7.04
N ASP A 74 -10.00 -13.30 7.78
CA ASP A 74 -10.00 -14.60 8.45
C ASP A 74 -11.03 -14.70 9.57
N LEU A 75 -11.15 -13.66 10.40
CA LEU A 75 -12.16 -13.60 11.46
C LEU A 75 -13.57 -13.54 10.88
N TYR A 76 -13.79 -12.71 9.85
CA TYR A 76 -15.08 -12.64 9.15
C TYR A 76 -15.48 -14.03 8.64
N ARG A 77 -14.59 -14.70 7.92
CA ARG A 77 -14.85 -16.05 7.37
C ARG A 77 -15.19 -17.04 8.49
N ARG A 78 -14.38 -17.10 9.55
CA ARG A 78 -14.63 -18.00 10.69
C ARG A 78 -15.98 -17.76 11.35
N LEU A 79 -16.38 -16.49 11.51
CA LEU A 79 -17.67 -16.14 12.13
C LEU A 79 -18.86 -16.35 11.21
N ALA A 80 -18.66 -16.26 9.88
CA ALA A 80 -19.73 -16.45 8.90
C ALA A 80 -20.00 -17.93 8.63
N CYS A 81 -18.97 -18.70 8.26
CA CYS A 81 -19.12 -20.06 7.78
C CYS A 81 -18.45 -21.13 8.67
N GLY A 82 -17.74 -20.74 9.73
CA GLY A 82 -16.99 -21.68 10.58
C GLY A 82 -15.92 -22.44 9.79
N ASP A 83 -15.97 -23.78 9.86
CA ASP A 83 -15.10 -24.69 9.11
C ASP A 83 -15.68 -25.09 7.74
N ALA A 84 -16.93 -24.70 7.45
CA ALA A 84 -17.55 -25.00 6.17
C ALA A 84 -16.98 -24.08 5.06
N PRO A 85 -16.99 -24.53 3.79
CA PRO A 85 -16.70 -23.67 2.66
C PRO A 85 -17.68 -22.48 2.62
N PRO A 86 -17.21 -21.26 2.28
CA PRO A 86 -18.07 -20.10 2.23
C PRO A 86 -19.11 -20.23 1.10
N SER A 87 -20.34 -19.82 1.37
CA SER A 87 -21.35 -19.60 0.32
C SER A 87 -20.91 -18.49 -0.64
N PRO A 88 -21.51 -18.36 -1.84
CA PRO A 88 -21.16 -17.30 -2.78
C PRO A 88 -21.23 -15.88 -2.19
N ALA A 89 -22.21 -15.62 -1.32
CA ALA A 89 -22.37 -14.33 -0.65
C ALA A 89 -21.26 -14.07 0.39
N GLU A 90 -20.89 -15.09 1.16
CA GLU A 90 -19.82 -14.99 2.15
C GLU A 90 -18.44 -14.86 1.47
N HIS A 91 -18.23 -15.61 0.38
CA HIS A 91 -17.03 -15.46 -0.45
C HIS A 91 -16.90 -14.04 -0.98
N ALA A 92 -17.97 -13.49 -1.57
CA ALA A 92 -17.98 -12.11 -2.06
C ALA A 92 -17.69 -11.09 -0.94
N ALA A 93 -18.20 -11.31 0.27
CA ALA A 93 -17.92 -10.44 1.40
C ALA A 93 -16.44 -10.48 1.85
N VAL A 94 -15.82 -11.66 1.89
CA VAL A 94 -14.39 -11.79 2.22
C VAL A 94 -13.51 -11.18 1.12
N VAL A 95 -13.85 -11.41 -0.16
CA VAL A 95 -13.19 -10.76 -1.30
C VAL A 95 -13.28 -9.24 -1.17
N ALA A 96 -14.44 -8.69 -0.80
CA ALA A 96 -14.59 -7.24 -0.60
C ALA A 96 -13.68 -6.67 0.50
N ILE A 97 -13.37 -7.44 1.54
CA ILE A 97 -12.39 -7.04 2.58
C ILE A 97 -10.98 -6.97 1.97
N TYR A 98 -10.58 -8.00 1.21
CA TYR A 98 -9.28 -8.03 0.53
C TYR A 98 -9.13 -6.88 -0.49
N GLU A 99 -10.15 -6.65 -1.32
CA GLU A 99 -10.19 -5.56 -2.30
C GLU A 99 -10.00 -4.18 -1.65
N ARG A 100 -10.64 -3.95 -0.49
CA ARG A 100 -10.41 -2.73 0.31
C ARG A 100 -8.99 -2.66 0.85
N GLY A 101 -8.40 -3.78 1.25
CA GLY A 101 -7.02 -3.82 1.72
C GLY A 101 -5.98 -3.57 0.63
N VAL A 102 -6.28 -3.89 -0.63
CA VAL A 102 -5.39 -3.63 -1.79
C VAL A 102 -5.76 -2.37 -2.59
N ALA A 103 -6.75 -1.61 -2.12
CA ALA A 103 -7.15 -0.34 -2.70
C ALA A 103 -6.04 0.73 -2.55
N GLU A 104 -6.13 1.77 -3.38
CA GLU A 104 -5.23 2.93 -3.28
C GLU A 104 -5.33 3.59 -1.89
N GLY A 105 -4.19 3.91 -1.29
CA GLY A 105 -4.12 4.46 0.07
C GLY A 105 -4.23 3.42 1.20
N ALA A 106 -4.42 2.15 0.87
CA ALA A 106 -4.32 1.02 1.79
C ALA A 106 -3.02 0.21 1.57
N SER A 107 -3.05 -1.09 1.82
CA SER A 107 -1.89 -1.97 1.81
C SER A 107 -1.55 -2.51 0.41
N ARG A 108 -1.88 -1.76 -0.66
CA ARG A 108 -1.66 -2.14 -2.07
C ARG A 108 -0.22 -2.53 -2.41
N TYR A 109 0.76 -1.92 -1.75
CA TYR A 109 2.17 -2.16 -2.04
C TYR A 109 2.83 -3.15 -1.06
N SER A 110 2.04 -3.85 -0.25
CA SER A 110 2.50 -4.93 0.62
C SER A 110 2.44 -6.26 -0.13
N VAL A 111 3.58 -6.96 -0.23
CA VAL A 111 3.64 -8.32 -0.79
C VAL A 111 2.79 -9.29 0.04
N ASP A 112 2.87 -9.19 1.36
CA ASP A 112 2.14 -10.06 2.29
C ASP A 112 0.61 -9.91 2.17
N MET A 113 0.12 -8.68 1.94
CA MET A 113 -1.29 -8.40 1.69
C MET A 113 -1.81 -9.19 0.47
N TRP A 114 -1.07 -9.10 -0.64
CA TRP A 114 -1.43 -9.82 -1.86
C TRP A 114 -1.25 -11.33 -1.75
N GLN A 115 -0.24 -11.80 -1.02
CA GLN A 115 -0.07 -13.22 -0.76
C GLN A 115 -1.25 -13.81 0.01
N GLY A 116 -1.73 -13.11 1.05
CA GLY A 116 -2.94 -13.49 1.78
C GLY A 116 -4.17 -13.55 0.86
N TYR A 117 -4.34 -12.54 0.01
CA TYR A 117 -5.46 -12.50 -0.92
C TYR A 117 -5.43 -13.65 -1.94
N CYS A 118 -4.28 -13.87 -2.59
CA CYS A 118 -4.11 -14.95 -3.56
C CYS A 118 -4.31 -16.32 -2.91
N THR A 119 -3.78 -16.52 -1.69
CA THR A 119 -3.97 -17.76 -0.92
C THR A 119 -5.45 -18.01 -0.64
N TYR A 120 -6.19 -16.98 -0.21
CA TYR A 120 -7.63 -17.10 0.00
C TYR A 120 -8.37 -17.49 -1.28
N MET A 121 -8.06 -16.83 -2.40
CA MET A 121 -8.69 -17.10 -3.70
C MET A 121 -8.41 -18.51 -4.19
N GLN A 122 -7.18 -19.00 -4.09
CA GLN A 122 -6.83 -20.38 -4.46
C GLN A 122 -7.58 -21.42 -3.62
N ALA A 123 -7.79 -21.15 -2.34
CA ALA A 123 -8.42 -22.10 -1.44
C ALA A 123 -9.96 -22.13 -1.55
N HIS A 124 -10.60 -21.01 -1.91
CA HIS A 124 -12.05 -20.87 -1.78
C HIS A 124 -12.78 -20.42 -3.05
N SER A 125 -12.08 -19.94 -4.09
CA SER A 125 -12.72 -19.55 -5.33
C SER A 125 -12.85 -20.74 -6.28
N ALA A 126 -14.06 -20.98 -6.78
CA ALA A 126 -14.31 -21.95 -7.85
C ALA A 126 -14.00 -21.38 -9.26
N ASP A 127 -13.78 -20.06 -9.37
CA ASP A 127 -13.52 -19.38 -10.63
C ASP A 127 -12.01 -19.17 -10.82
N ALA A 128 -11.40 -20.02 -11.66
CA ALA A 128 -9.99 -19.90 -12.00
C ALA A 128 -9.66 -18.59 -12.76
N GLY A 129 -10.61 -18.01 -13.49
CA GLY A 129 -10.45 -16.71 -14.14
C GLY A 129 -10.33 -15.58 -13.12
N ALA A 130 -11.21 -15.57 -12.11
CA ALA A 130 -11.16 -14.60 -11.03
C ALA A 130 -9.87 -14.70 -10.21
N THR A 131 -9.45 -15.91 -9.82
CA THR A 131 -8.19 -16.14 -9.10
C THR A 131 -6.99 -15.66 -9.92
N ARG A 132 -6.96 -15.94 -11.22
CA ARG A 132 -5.92 -15.45 -12.14
C ARG A 132 -5.86 -13.93 -12.22
N ALA A 133 -7.01 -13.26 -12.26
CA ALA A 133 -7.08 -11.80 -12.29
C ALA A 133 -6.47 -11.19 -11.02
N VAL A 134 -6.69 -11.81 -9.86
CA VAL A 134 -6.08 -11.38 -8.58
C VAL A 134 -4.57 -11.54 -8.61
N PHE A 135 -4.04 -12.65 -9.15
CA PHE A 135 -2.59 -12.82 -9.32
C PHE A 135 -1.98 -11.76 -10.24
N GLU A 136 -2.58 -11.49 -11.41
CA GLU A 136 -2.06 -10.47 -12.32
C GLU A 136 -2.13 -9.06 -11.70
N ALA A 137 -3.19 -8.75 -10.94
CA ALA A 137 -3.28 -7.51 -10.19
C ALA A 137 -2.19 -7.39 -9.10
N ALA A 138 -1.91 -8.49 -8.40
CA ALA A 138 -0.84 -8.56 -7.41
C ALA A 138 0.53 -8.30 -8.04
N LEU A 139 0.83 -8.98 -9.15
CA LEU A 139 2.11 -8.82 -9.85
C LEU A 139 2.27 -7.42 -10.46
N ALA A 140 1.19 -6.80 -10.93
CA ALA A 140 1.23 -5.42 -11.39
C ALA A 140 1.53 -4.43 -10.24
N ALA A 141 1.08 -4.73 -9.02
CA ALA A 141 1.29 -3.85 -7.86
C ALA A 141 2.64 -4.07 -7.16
N VAL A 142 3.08 -5.33 -7.01
CA VAL A 142 4.23 -5.70 -6.18
C VAL A 142 5.18 -6.71 -6.83
N GLY A 143 4.98 -7.08 -8.09
CA GLY A 143 5.80 -8.11 -8.76
C GLY A 143 7.28 -7.76 -8.89
N ALA A 144 7.61 -6.47 -8.94
CA ALA A 144 8.98 -5.96 -8.95
C ALA A 144 9.59 -5.78 -7.53
N ASN A 145 8.83 -6.10 -6.47
CA ASN A 145 9.33 -6.02 -5.10
C ASN A 145 10.35 -7.14 -4.85
N PRO A 146 11.48 -6.89 -4.17
CA PRO A 146 12.54 -7.89 -4.02
C PRO A 146 12.12 -9.15 -3.30
N SER A 147 11.08 -9.07 -2.44
CA SER A 147 10.54 -10.21 -1.72
C SER A 147 9.36 -10.90 -2.44
N ALA A 148 9.02 -10.51 -3.67
CA ALA A 148 7.85 -11.04 -4.39
C ALA A 148 8.07 -12.42 -5.03
N GLY A 149 9.28 -12.99 -5.00
CA GLY A 149 9.57 -14.31 -5.57
C GLY A 149 8.59 -15.43 -5.18
N PRO A 150 8.18 -15.57 -3.91
CA PRO A 150 7.17 -16.55 -3.51
C PRO A 150 5.79 -16.33 -4.16
N LEU A 151 5.40 -15.08 -4.42
CA LEU A 151 4.15 -14.74 -5.10
C LEU A 151 4.17 -15.22 -6.57
N TRP A 152 5.31 -15.08 -7.25
CA TRP A 152 5.53 -15.60 -8.60
C TRP A 152 5.44 -17.13 -8.64
N SER A 153 6.10 -17.83 -7.72
CA SER A 153 6.01 -19.29 -7.60
C SER A 153 4.57 -19.75 -7.33
N MET A 154 3.85 -19.04 -6.45
CA MET A 154 2.45 -19.34 -6.14
C MET A 154 1.55 -19.22 -7.38
N PHE A 155 1.80 -18.22 -8.23
CA PHE A 155 1.06 -18.06 -9.49
C PHE A 155 1.37 -19.18 -10.50
N ALA A 156 2.65 -19.55 -10.64
CA ALA A 156 3.06 -20.65 -11.50
C ALA A 156 2.43 -21.99 -11.08
N VAL A 157 2.42 -22.29 -9.77
CA VAL A 157 1.77 -23.48 -9.20
C VAL A 157 0.26 -23.47 -9.45
N PHE A 158 -0.40 -22.32 -9.23
CA PHE A 158 -1.82 -22.14 -9.52
C PHE A 158 -2.14 -22.46 -10.98
N GLU A 159 -1.40 -21.90 -11.93
CA GLU A 159 -1.67 -22.06 -13.35
C GLU A 159 -1.52 -23.53 -13.78
N ARG A 160 -0.49 -24.20 -13.27
CA ARG A 160 -0.32 -25.65 -13.50
C ARG A 160 -1.49 -26.45 -12.92
N ALA A 161 -1.93 -26.15 -11.70
CA ALA A 161 -3.08 -26.81 -11.07
C ALA A 161 -4.41 -26.52 -11.82
N ALA A 162 -4.53 -25.34 -12.44
CA ALA A 162 -5.66 -24.96 -13.27
C ALA A 162 -5.62 -25.56 -14.69
N GLY A 163 -4.66 -26.45 -14.98
CA GLY A 163 -4.54 -27.16 -16.25
C GLY A 163 -3.82 -26.39 -17.35
N ALA A 164 -3.10 -25.31 -17.03
CA ALA A 164 -2.29 -24.61 -18.02
C ALA A 164 -1.13 -25.48 -18.50
N GLY A 165 -0.81 -25.35 -19.80
CA GLY A 165 0.39 -25.96 -20.36
C GLY A 165 1.67 -25.36 -19.78
N TRP A 166 2.76 -26.13 -19.84
CA TRP A 166 4.07 -25.75 -19.31
C TRP A 166 4.61 -24.44 -19.90
N GLU A 167 4.23 -24.09 -21.15
CA GLU A 167 4.62 -22.83 -21.79
C GLU A 167 4.19 -21.60 -20.97
N ARG A 168 2.95 -21.60 -20.46
CA ARG A 168 2.43 -20.52 -19.62
C ARG A 168 3.21 -20.41 -18.31
N VAL A 169 3.58 -21.55 -17.73
CA VAL A 169 4.39 -21.60 -16.52
C VAL A 169 5.79 -21.03 -16.79
N CYS A 170 6.40 -21.37 -17.94
CA CYS A 170 7.66 -20.78 -18.37
C CYS A 170 7.58 -19.27 -18.59
N ASP A 171 6.49 -18.76 -19.17
CA ASP A 171 6.29 -17.33 -19.37
C ASP A 171 6.22 -16.57 -18.04
N ILE A 172 5.57 -17.15 -17.02
CA ILE A 172 5.49 -16.58 -15.67
C ILE A 172 6.89 -16.49 -15.03
N TYR A 173 7.68 -17.56 -15.08
CA TYR A 173 9.04 -17.53 -14.55
C TYR A 173 9.96 -16.61 -15.36
N THR A 174 9.80 -16.53 -16.68
CA THR A 174 10.59 -15.63 -17.53
C THR A 174 10.31 -14.16 -17.18
N ARG A 175 9.04 -13.81 -16.93
CA ARG A 175 8.65 -12.51 -16.39
C ARG A 175 9.32 -12.27 -15.03
N ALA A 176 9.17 -13.20 -14.08
CA ALA A 176 9.75 -13.09 -12.74
C ALA A 176 11.27 -12.88 -12.75
N LEU A 177 11.99 -13.61 -13.60
CA LEU A 177 13.46 -13.53 -13.69
C LEU A 177 13.96 -12.23 -14.35
N SER A 178 13.06 -11.50 -15.02
CA SER A 178 13.32 -10.15 -15.54
C SER A 178 13.08 -9.06 -14.49
N GLU A 179 12.51 -9.43 -13.32
CA GLU A 179 12.28 -8.52 -12.21
C GLU A 179 13.47 -8.49 -11.22
N TYR A 180 13.49 -7.47 -10.40
CA TYR A 180 14.47 -7.27 -9.34
C TYR A 180 14.14 -8.11 -8.09
N LEU A 181 14.30 -9.44 -8.16
CA LEU A 181 13.97 -10.37 -7.05
C LEU A 181 15.24 -10.85 -6.31
N THR A 182 15.16 -11.07 -5.00
CA THR A 182 16.33 -11.54 -4.22
C THR A 182 16.61 -13.03 -4.38
N ASP A 183 15.65 -13.80 -4.86
CA ASP A 183 15.66 -15.26 -4.94
C ASP A 183 15.65 -15.79 -6.39
N LEU A 184 16.21 -15.02 -7.32
CA LEU A 184 16.37 -15.39 -8.73
C LEU A 184 16.94 -16.81 -8.94
N PRO A 185 17.98 -17.28 -8.20
CA PRO A 185 18.47 -18.65 -8.38
C PRO A 185 17.41 -19.72 -8.10
N ARG A 186 16.62 -19.54 -7.04
CA ARG A 186 15.52 -20.44 -6.68
C ARG A 186 14.48 -20.51 -7.80
N LEU A 187 14.07 -19.35 -8.32
CA LEU A 187 13.09 -19.27 -9.41
C LEU A 187 13.60 -19.90 -10.71
N LEU A 188 14.89 -19.76 -11.01
CA LEU A 188 15.51 -20.39 -12.17
C LEU A 188 15.56 -21.92 -12.01
N ASP A 189 15.84 -22.42 -10.81
CA ASP A 189 15.82 -23.85 -10.53
C ASP A 189 14.40 -24.44 -10.58
N GLU A 190 13.39 -23.70 -10.12
CA GLU A 190 11.99 -24.09 -10.29
C GLU A 190 11.59 -24.19 -11.77
N LEU A 191 11.98 -23.20 -12.58
CA LEU A 191 11.74 -23.24 -14.03
C LEU A 191 12.43 -24.45 -14.69
N ARG A 192 13.67 -24.76 -14.30
CA ARG A 192 14.38 -25.96 -14.80
C ARG A 192 13.66 -27.24 -14.40
N ALA A 193 13.19 -27.34 -13.16
CA ALA A 193 12.44 -28.49 -12.68
C ALA A 193 11.11 -28.67 -13.43
N VAL A 194 10.41 -27.56 -13.75
CA VAL A 194 9.20 -27.58 -14.59
C VAL A 194 9.52 -28.15 -15.96
N ALA A 195 10.57 -27.68 -16.62
CA ALA A 195 10.95 -28.15 -17.96
C ALA A 195 11.38 -29.63 -17.96
N ALA A 196 12.12 -30.08 -16.94
CA ALA A 196 12.59 -31.46 -16.83
C ALA A 196 11.47 -32.47 -16.50
N ALA A 197 10.39 -32.01 -15.86
CA ALA A 197 9.24 -32.85 -15.53
C ALA A 197 8.31 -33.11 -16.73
N GLU A 198 8.47 -32.36 -17.83
CA GLU A 198 7.69 -32.57 -19.05
C GLU A 198 8.27 -33.72 -19.91
N SER A 199 7.43 -34.32 -20.76
CA SER A 199 7.77 -35.53 -21.54
C SER A 199 9.08 -35.41 -22.34
N LEU A 200 9.71 -36.56 -22.65
CA LEU A 200 10.88 -36.68 -23.52
C LEU A 200 10.77 -35.75 -24.76
N GLY A 201 11.72 -34.82 -24.91
CA GLY A 201 11.76 -33.81 -25.98
C GLY A 201 11.35 -32.39 -25.54
N ALA A 202 10.70 -32.22 -24.39
CA ALA A 202 10.37 -30.92 -23.84
C ALA A 202 11.62 -30.13 -23.42
N GLU A 203 12.68 -30.79 -22.94
CA GLU A 203 13.94 -30.12 -22.59
C GLU A 203 14.59 -29.43 -23.79
N GLU A 204 14.63 -30.07 -24.96
CA GLU A 204 15.15 -29.47 -26.20
C GLU A 204 14.26 -28.31 -26.67
N ALA A 205 12.93 -28.45 -26.56
CA ALA A 205 11.99 -27.39 -26.90
C ALA A 205 12.03 -26.21 -25.91
N ALA A 206 12.37 -26.46 -24.64
CA ALA A 206 12.49 -25.47 -23.58
C ALA A 206 13.87 -24.80 -23.54
N ALA A 207 14.91 -25.42 -24.10
CA ALA A 207 16.28 -24.91 -24.11
C ALA A 207 16.41 -23.42 -24.48
N PRO A 208 15.79 -22.89 -25.56
CA PRO A 208 15.89 -21.46 -25.87
C PRO A 208 15.21 -20.58 -24.82
N ARG A 209 14.08 -21.02 -24.25
CA ARG A 209 13.37 -20.30 -23.18
C ARG A 209 14.18 -20.29 -21.88
N LEU A 210 14.77 -21.43 -21.52
CA LEU A 210 15.65 -21.55 -20.35
C LEU A 210 16.90 -20.69 -20.48
N ALA A 211 17.50 -20.64 -21.67
CA ALA A 211 18.65 -19.78 -21.94
C ALA A 211 18.29 -18.29 -21.84
N ALA A 212 17.16 -17.88 -22.41
CA ALA A 212 16.66 -16.51 -22.30
C ALA A 212 16.35 -16.12 -20.85
N ALA A 213 15.68 -17.00 -20.11
CA ALA A 213 15.37 -16.81 -18.70
C ALA A 213 16.64 -16.71 -17.82
N ALA A 214 17.65 -17.55 -18.08
CA ALA A 214 18.93 -17.48 -17.39
C ALA A 214 19.69 -16.19 -17.70
N ALA A 215 19.64 -15.69 -18.94
CA ALA A 215 20.24 -14.41 -19.31
C ALA A 215 19.53 -13.23 -18.63
N ALA A 216 18.19 -13.25 -18.59
CA ALA A 216 17.40 -12.27 -17.84
C ALA A 216 17.76 -12.29 -16.35
N ALA A 217 17.83 -13.48 -15.74
CA ALA A 217 18.22 -13.65 -14.35
C ALA A 217 19.62 -13.09 -14.05
N ALA A 218 20.58 -13.29 -14.96
CA ALA A 218 21.93 -12.75 -14.83
C ALA A 218 21.95 -11.21 -14.88
N ALA A 219 21.17 -10.61 -15.78
CA ALA A 219 21.03 -9.15 -15.85
C ALA A 219 20.37 -8.59 -14.59
N SER A 220 19.28 -9.21 -14.12
CA SER A 220 18.60 -8.85 -12.87
C SER A 220 19.50 -9.02 -11.66
N ALA A 221 20.33 -10.07 -11.60
CA ALA A 221 21.27 -10.31 -10.51
C ALA A 221 22.33 -9.19 -10.35
N ALA A 222 22.76 -8.57 -11.46
CA ALA A 222 23.65 -7.41 -11.39
C ALA A 222 22.96 -6.20 -10.72
N GLU A 223 21.68 -5.97 -11.03
CA GLU A 223 20.89 -4.93 -10.38
C GLU A 223 20.61 -5.26 -8.90
N VAL A 224 20.40 -6.54 -8.54
CA VAL A 224 20.37 -7.10 -7.16
C VAL A 224 21.63 -6.75 -6.40
N ALA A 225 22.80 -7.10 -6.94
CA ALA A 225 24.08 -6.84 -6.32
C ALA A 225 24.30 -5.33 -6.08
N ARG A 226 23.89 -4.48 -7.02
CA ARG A 226 24.05 -3.02 -6.91
C ARG A 226 23.29 -2.42 -5.71
N ARG A 227 22.13 -3.00 -5.36
CA ARG A 227 21.26 -2.51 -4.26
C ARG A 227 21.47 -3.24 -2.94
N ALA A 228 22.06 -4.43 -2.97
CA ALA A 228 22.23 -5.30 -1.81
C ALA A 228 22.76 -4.58 -0.55
N PRO A 229 23.76 -3.67 -0.62
CA PRO A 229 24.25 -2.98 0.58
C PRO A 229 23.22 -2.05 1.24
N LEU A 230 22.28 -1.51 0.45
CA LEU A 230 21.20 -0.65 0.91
C LEU A 230 20.05 -1.51 1.44
N GLU A 231 19.63 -2.51 0.66
CA GLU A 231 18.52 -3.42 1.01
C GLU A 231 18.79 -4.21 2.29
N ALA A 232 20.04 -4.62 2.54
CA ALA A 232 20.43 -5.31 3.77
C ALA A 232 20.14 -4.49 5.04
N ARG A 233 20.00 -3.16 4.92
CA ARG A 233 19.67 -2.26 6.04
C ARG A 233 18.16 -2.09 6.20
N LEU A 234 17.35 -2.41 5.18
CA LEU A 234 15.90 -2.21 5.17
C LEU A 234 15.16 -3.39 5.81
N VAL A 235 15.37 -3.56 7.12
CA VAL A 235 14.90 -4.76 7.86
C VAL A 235 13.41 -4.75 8.20
N ARG A 236 12.71 -3.61 8.08
CA ARG A 236 11.26 -3.51 8.31
C ARG A 236 10.51 -3.25 7.00
N PRO A 237 9.95 -4.29 6.34
CA PRO A 237 9.26 -4.14 5.04
C PRO A 237 7.78 -3.74 5.17
N PHE A 238 7.29 -3.49 6.39
CA PHE A 238 5.87 -3.21 6.67
C PHE A 238 5.69 -1.93 7.50
N PHE A 239 4.46 -1.41 7.51
CA PHE A 239 4.10 -0.24 8.30
C PHE A 239 4.10 -0.54 9.80
N HIS A 240 4.68 0.35 10.60
CA HIS A 240 4.50 0.38 12.05
C HIS A 240 4.57 1.83 12.56
N VAL A 241 3.76 2.13 13.57
CA VAL A 241 3.79 3.42 14.30
C VAL A 241 5.12 3.73 14.99
N LYS A 242 5.96 2.73 15.28
CA LYS A 242 7.28 2.95 15.89
C LYS A 242 8.21 3.56 14.84
N PRO A 243 9.01 4.57 15.19
CA PRO A 243 9.95 5.14 14.24
C PRO A 243 10.97 4.09 13.79
N LEU A 244 11.34 4.14 12.51
CA LEU A 244 12.57 3.60 11.98
C LEU A 244 13.77 4.30 12.63
N ASP A 245 14.86 3.56 12.79
CA ASP A 245 16.15 4.13 13.19
C ASP A 245 16.78 4.96 12.06
N ALA A 246 17.78 5.76 12.41
CA ALA A 246 18.48 6.64 11.48
C ALA A 246 19.21 5.86 10.36
N THR A 247 19.65 4.63 10.62
CA THR A 247 20.35 3.79 9.63
C THR A 247 19.39 3.36 8.52
N GLN A 248 18.18 2.94 8.89
CA GLN A 248 17.10 2.59 7.95
C GLN A 248 16.66 3.80 7.13
N LEU A 249 16.47 4.97 7.77
CA LEU A 249 16.10 6.20 7.07
C LEU A 249 17.18 6.64 6.07
N ALA A 250 18.45 6.57 6.46
CA ALA A 250 19.56 6.86 5.56
C ALA A 250 19.63 5.88 4.38
N ALA A 251 19.36 4.59 4.63
CA ALA A 251 19.32 3.57 3.57
C ALA A 251 18.19 3.83 2.57
N TRP A 252 16.99 4.21 3.04
CA TRP A 252 15.88 4.59 2.15
C TRP A 252 16.22 5.82 1.30
N ARG A 253 16.81 6.87 1.88
CA ARG A 253 17.23 8.06 1.13
C ARG A 253 18.24 7.70 0.04
N ALA A 254 19.27 6.93 0.38
CA ALA A 254 20.30 6.51 -0.56
C ALA A 254 19.76 5.59 -1.67
N LEU A 255 18.78 4.73 -1.35
CA LEU A 255 18.11 3.91 -2.35
C LEU A 255 17.32 4.78 -3.32
N LEU A 256 16.54 5.74 -2.81
CA LEU A 256 15.79 6.66 -3.66
C LEU A 256 16.71 7.54 -4.53
N ASP A 257 17.87 7.97 -4.00
CA ASP A 257 18.90 8.65 -4.80
C ASP A 257 19.39 7.77 -5.97
N LEU A 258 19.63 6.49 -5.69
CA LEU A 258 20.07 5.52 -6.70
C LEU A 258 19.00 5.30 -7.78
N GLU A 259 17.73 5.17 -7.39
CA GLU A 259 16.63 4.98 -8.34
C GLU A 259 16.37 6.23 -9.16
N GLU A 260 16.39 7.42 -8.55
CA GLU A 260 16.21 8.69 -9.27
C GLU A 260 17.32 8.99 -10.27
N ALA A 261 18.53 8.49 -10.02
CA ALA A 261 19.65 8.59 -10.95
C ALA A 261 19.51 7.61 -12.14
N ALA A 262 18.67 6.58 -12.01
CA ALA A 262 18.36 5.65 -13.09
C ALA A 262 17.24 6.20 -13.99
N SER A 263 17.20 5.76 -15.26
CA SER A 263 16.12 6.12 -16.18
C SER A 263 14.90 5.22 -15.96
N GLY A 264 13.69 5.81 -15.93
CA GLY A 264 12.41 5.08 -15.91
C GLY A 264 11.46 5.53 -14.80
N ALA A 265 10.45 6.35 -15.14
CA ALA A 265 9.51 6.90 -14.17
C ALA A 265 8.73 5.82 -13.39
N ALA A 266 8.31 4.74 -14.05
CA ALA A 266 7.60 3.63 -13.40
C ALA A 266 8.44 2.95 -12.31
N ARG A 267 9.75 2.76 -12.57
CA ARG A 267 10.69 2.17 -11.62
C ARG A 267 10.87 3.05 -10.37
N VAL A 268 11.06 4.34 -10.59
CA VAL A 268 11.22 5.30 -9.49
C VAL A 268 9.94 5.40 -8.66
N ALA A 269 8.78 5.46 -9.31
CA ALA A 269 7.48 5.44 -8.64
C ALA A 269 7.32 4.16 -7.79
N ALA A 270 7.64 2.98 -8.33
CA ALA A 270 7.59 1.73 -7.58
C ALA A 270 8.50 1.73 -6.33
N ALA A 271 9.71 2.31 -6.44
CA ALA A 271 10.61 2.45 -5.29
C ALA A 271 10.04 3.38 -4.21
N TYR A 272 9.38 4.47 -4.61
CA TYR A 272 8.68 5.37 -3.69
C TYR A 272 7.50 4.69 -3.01
N GLU A 273 6.65 4.01 -3.76
CA GLU A 273 5.50 3.29 -3.21
C GLU A 273 5.94 2.23 -2.20
N ARG A 274 7.03 1.51 -2.50
CA ARG A 274 7.66 0.55 -1.58
C ARG A 274 8.21 1.24 -0.33
N CYS A 275 8.90 2.37 -0.49
CA CYS A 275 9.44 3.15 0.63
C CYS A 275 8.32 3.59 1.59
N LEU A 276 7.19 4.06 1.03
CA LEU A 276 6.06 4.56 1.79
C LEU A 276 5.32 3.48 2.58
N VAL A 277 5.50 2.18 2.28
CA VAL A 277 4.98 1.11 3.13
C VAL A 277 5.57 1.21 4.54
N ALA A 278 6.90 1.32 4.66
CA ALA A 278 7.57 1.41 5.97
C ALA A 278 7.70 2.86 6.48
N CYS A 279 7.72 3.82 5.57
CA CYS A 279 8.01 5.23 5.84
C CYS A 279 6.78 6.16 5.76
N ALA A 280 5.57 5.62 5.79
CA ALA A 280 4.34 6.42 5.64
C ALA A 280 4.21 7.57 6.67
N ASN A 281 4.79 7.42 7.86
CA ASN A 281 4.74 8.43 8.92
C ASN A 281 5.75 9.58 8.75
N TYR A 282 6.55 9.58 7.68
CA TYR A 282 7.65 10.51 7.45
C TYR A 282 7.33 11.45 6.30
N ALA A 283 6.99 12.70 6.62
CA ALA A 283 6.65 13.73 5.65
C ALA A 283 7.73 13.94 4.58
N GLU A 284 9.01 13.75 4.92
CA GLU A 284 10.12 13.93 3.97
C GLU A 284 10.02 13.05 2.73
N PHE A 285 9.59 11.77 2.87
CA PHE A 285 9.52 10.86 1.72
C PHE A 285 8.31 11.16 0.84
N TRP A 286 7.19 11.54 1.45
CA TRP A 286 6.01 12.02 0.71
C TRP A 286 6.33 13.29 -0.07
N ALA A 287 7.00 14.25 0.57
CA ALA A 287 7.39 15.51 -0.08
C ALA A 287 8.34 15.26 -1.23
N ARG A 288 9.38 14.43 -1.02
CA ARG A 288 10.33 14.03 -2.06
C ARG A 288 9.62 13.35 -3.24
N TYR A 289 8.69 12.42 -2.96
CA TYR A 289 7.92 11.73 -3.99
C TYR A 289 7.03 12.67 -4.79
N ALA A 290 6.28 13.55 -4.11
CA ALA A 290 5.37 14.48 -4.78
C ALA A 290 6.15 15.48 -5.66
N LEU A 291 7.26 16.02 -5.16
CA LEU A 291 8.12 16.94 -5.92
C LEU A 291 8.82 16.23 -7.09
N TRP A 292 9.31 15.01 -6.89
CA TRP A 292 9.84 14.17 -7.97
C TRP A 292 8.77 13.91 -9.04
N THR A 293 7.54 13.59 -8.63
CA THR A 293 6.44 13.31 -9.55
C THR A 293 6.07 14.56 -10.35
N ALA A 294 6.07 15.74 -9.70
CA ALA A 294 5.79 17.01 -10.37
C ALA A 294 6.78 17.28 -11.51
N ARG A 295 8.08 17.04 -11.28
CA ARG A 295 9.14 17.24 -12.29
C ARG A 295 9.17 16.16 -13.38
N ALA A 296 8.92 14.90 -13.03
CA ALA A 296 9.16 13.76 -13.92
C ALA A 296 7.91 13.25 -14.65
N VAL A 297 6.72 13.42 -14.06
CA VAL A 297 5.46 12.85 -14.55
C VAL A 297 4.43 13.94 -14.84
N GLY A 298 4.31 14.93 -13.94
CA GLY A 298 3.46 16.09 -14.12
C GLY A 298 2.67 16.49 -12.88
N ALA A 299 2.08 17.69 -12.92
CA ALA A 299 1.45 18.33 -11.77
C ALA A 299 0.21 17.57 -11.24
N ALA A 300 -0.62 17.01 -12.14
CA ALA A 300 -1.80 16.25 -11.73
C ALA A 300 -1.44 14.98 -10.93
N ALA A 301 -0.40 14.25 -11.37
CA ALA A 301 0.11 13.08 -10.65
C ALA A 301 0.71 13.48 -9.29
N ALA A 302 1.43 14.60 -9.22
CA ALA A 302 1.94 15.12 -7.96
C ALA A 302 0.82 15.49 -6.96
N CYS A 303 -0.29 16.04 -7.44
CA CYS A 303 -1.46 16.33 -6.61
C CYS A 303 -2.08 15.06 -6.03
N ASN A 304 -2.13 13.95 -6.78
CA ASN A 304 -2.58 12.66 -6.25
C ASN A 304 -1.67 12.19 -5.10
N VAL A 305 -0.34 12.21 -5.30
CA VAL A 305 0.63 11.84 -4.24
C VAL A 305 0.47 12.72 -3.00
N ALA A 306 0.35 14.03 -3.18
CA ALA A 306 0.20 14.97 -2.06
C ALA A 306 -1.15 14.81 -1.33
N GLY A 307 -2.23 14.51 -2.06
CA GLY A 307 -3.53 14.18 -1.46
C GLY A 307 -3.48 12.92 -0.60
N ARG A 308 -2.80 11.87 -1.08
CA ARG A 308 -2.53 10.65 -0.29
C ARG A 308 -1.69 10.95 0.94
N ALA A 309 -0.67 11.79 0.81
CA ALA A 309 0.14 12.22 1.95
C ALA A 309 -0.72 12.90 3.04
N CYS A 310 -1.66 13.77 2.65
CA CYS A 310 -2.60 14.41 3.60
C CYS A 310 -3.54 13.39 4.27
N ALA A 311 -3.95 12.35 3.56
CA ALA A 311 -4.82 11.30 4.11
C ALA A 311 -4.11 10.44 5.16
N VAL A 312 -2.80 10.23 5.02
CA VAL A 312 -1.94 9.49 5.97
C VAL A 312 -1.49 10.40 7.11
N LEU A 313 -0.94 11.58 6.79
CA LEU A 313 -0.36 12.54 7.73
C LEU A 313 -1.36 13.65 8.10
N ARG A 314 -2.55 13.24 8.57
CA ARG A 314 -3.75 14.10 8.76
C ARG A 314 -3.57 15.32 9.65
N ARG A 315 -2.56 15.30 10.53
CA ARG A 315 -2.26 16.35 11.52
C ARG A 315 -0.95 17.10 11.23
N ARG A 316 -0.41 17.01 10.01
CA ARG A 316 0.87 17.63 9.62
C ARG A 316 0.66 18.86 8.73
N PRO A 317 0.69 20.09 9.28
CA PRO A 317 0.44 21.31 8.51
C PRO A 317 1.36 21.47 7.29
N ASP A 318 2.62 21.08 7.43
CA ASP A 318 3.64 21.12 6.37
C ASP A 318 3.26 20.29 5.14
N VAL A 319 2.67 19.10 5.34
CA VAL A 319 2.21 18.23 4.24
C VAL A 319 1.00 18.83 3.53
N HIS A 320 0.07 19.41 4.29
CA HIS A 320 -1.10 20.08 3.75
C HIS A 320 -0.73 21.36 2.97
N LEU A 321 0.29 22.10 3.42
CA LEU A 321 0.84 23.24 2.69
C LEU A 321 1.46 22.84 1.36
N LEU A 322 2.30 21.80 1.33
CA LEU A 322 2.86 21.28 0.08
C LEU A 322 1.75 20.84 -0.89
N CYS A 323 0.70 20.19 -0.38
CA CYS A 323 -0.46 19.82 -1.20
C CYS A 323 -1.15 21.05 -1.81
N ALA A 324 -1.36 22.11 -1.02
CA ALA A 324 -1.94 23.35 -1.50
C ALA A 324 -1.10 24.00 -2.61
N GLU A 325 0.23 24.01 -2.46
CA GLU A 325 1.16 24.52 -3.47
C GLU A 325 1.11 23.73 -4.78
N LEU A 326 1.09 22.40 -4.70
CA LEU A 326 1.02 21.54 -5.87
C LEU A 326 -0.33 21.67 -6.59
N LEU A 327 -1.43 21.78 -5.83
CA LEU A 327 -2.76 22.05 -6.38
C LEU A 327 -2.80 23.39 -7.10
N GLU A 328 -2.21 24.42 -6.51
CA GLU A 328 -2.13 25.75 -7.13
C GLU A 328 -1.29 25.70 -8.42
N ALA A 329 -0.12 25.06 -8.39
CA ALA A 329 0.75 24.90 -9.55
C ALA A 329 0.08 24.09 -10.68
N ALA A 330 -0.84 23.18 -10.35
CA ALA A 330 -1.65 22.43 -11.29
C ALA A 330 -2.89 23.20 -11.81
N GLY A 331 -3.14 24.42 -11.31
CA GLY A 331 -4.30 25.25 -11.70
C GLY A 331 -5.58 24.98 -10.89
N TYR A 332 -5.52 24.15 -9.85
CA TYR A 332 -6.67 23.83 -8.98
C TYR A 332 -6.81 24.84 -7.82
N GLY A 333 -7.01 26.12 -8.16
CA GLY A 333 -6.99 27.22 -7.18
C GLY A 333 -8.01 27.11 -6.05
N ASP A 334 -9.22 26.60 -6.32
CA ASP A 334 -10.24 26.40 -5.27
C ASP A 334 -9.86 25.29 -4.29
N ALA A 335 -9.30 24.19 -4.79
CA ALA A 335 -8.82 23.10 -3.95
C ALA A 335 -7.62 23.56 -3.10
N ALA A 336 -6.69 24.32 -3.69
CA ALA A 336 -5.57 24.92 -2.97
C ALA A 336 -6.04 25.86 -1.86
N ARG A 337 -7.02 26.75 -2.15
CA ARG A 337 -7.66 27.62 -1.15
C ARG A 337 -8.23 26.81 0.01
N GLY A 338 -8.96 25.73 -0.28
CA GLY A 338 -9.52 24.84 0.74
C GLY A 338 -8.46 24.21 1.65
N MET A 339 -7.31 23.81 1.09
CA MET A 339 -6.20 23.27 1.86
C MET A 339 -5.55 24.32 2.77
N TYR A 340 -5.29 25.54 2.26
CA TYR A 340 -4.77 26.63 3.10
C TYR A 340 -5.74 27.00 4.22
N ALA A 341 -7.05 27.06 3.93
CA ALA A 341 -8.07 27.36 4.93
C ALA A 341 -8.09 26.30 6.05
N ARG A 342 -8.04 25.01 5.70
CA ARG A 342 -7.96 23.91 6.67
C ARG A 342 -6.72 24.01 7.55
N VAL A 343 -5.57 24.39 6.98
CA VAL A 343 -4.34 24.60 7.77
C VAL A 343 -4.58 25.70 8.82
N LEU A 344 -5.18 26.82 8.44
CA LEU A 344 -5.42 27.96 9.32
C LEU A 344 -6.57 27.74 10.32
N SER A 345 -7.53 26.86 10.05
CA SER A 345 -8.65 26.60 10.95
C SER A 345 -8.40 25.46 11.93
N ASP A 346 -7.89 24.32 11.43
CA ASP A 346 -7.97 23.05 12.15
C ASP A 346 -6.59 22.51 12.57
N LEU A 347 -5.53 22.83 11.81
CA LEU A 347 -4.23 22.18 11.96
C LEU A 347 -3.19 23.07 12.66
N ALA A 348 -3.10 24.32 12.24
CA ALA A 348 -2.17 25.30 12.77
C ALA A 348 -2.74 26.73 12.64
N PRO A 349 -3.73 27.10 13.48
CA PRO A 349 -4.19 28.48 13.58
C PRO A 349 -3.03 29.43 13.88
N GLY A 350 -2.99 30.57 13.20
CA GLY A 350 -1.87 31.52 13.34
C GLY A 350 -0.64 31.22 12.48
N LEU A 351 -0.62 30.16 11.67
CA LEU A 351 0.54 29.84 10.84
C LEU A 351 0.72 30.89 9.72
N LEU A 352 1.67 31.82 9.95
CA LEU A 352 1.93 32.95 9.06
C LEU A 352 2.22 32.52 7.61
N GLU A 353 2.98 31.45 7.42
CA GLU A 353 3.29 30.89 6.10
C GLU A 353 2.02 30.54 5.31
N ALA A 354 1.05 29.89 5.96
CA ALA A 354 -0.23 29.54 5.35
C ALA A 354 -1.05 30.79 4.99
N ALA A 355 -1.13 31.77 5.88
CA ALA A 355 -1.86 33.01 5.65
C ALA A 355 -1.25 33.85 4.52
N VAL A 356 0.08 33.95 4.45
CA VAL A 356 0.78 34.67 3.38
C VAL A 356 0.51 34.00 2.02
N ARG A 357 0.56 32.67 1.95
CA ARG A 357 0.30 31.92 0.71
C ARG A 357 -1.15 32.04 0.27
N LEU A 358 -2.10 31.92 1.20
CA LEU A 358 -3.53 32.14 0.92
C LEU A 358 -3.78 33.57 0.42
N ALA A 359 -3.26 34.58 1.11
CA ALA A 359 -3.41 35.97 0.69
C ALA A 359 -2.80 36.21 -0.71
N ALA A 360 -1.67 35.59 -1.02
CA ALA A 360 -1.06 35.69 -2.34
C ALA A 360 -1.92 35.03 -3.44
N LEU A 361 -2.53 33.86 -3.16
CA LEU A 361 -3.49 33.20 -4.04
C LEU A 361 -4.71 34.11 -4.30
N GLU A 362 -5.31 34.67 -3.25
CA GLU A 362 -6.47 35.56 -3.39
C GLU A 362 -6.14 36.82 -4.20
N ARG A 363 -4.95 37.40 -4.00
CA ARG A 363 -4.47 38.52 -4.83
C ARG A 363 -4.35 38.14 -6.30
N ARG A 364 -3.79 36.97 -6.63
CA ARG A 364 -3.70 36.48 -8.02
C ARG A 364 -5.08 36.30 -8.67
N ARG A 365 -6.11 36.03 -7.86
CA ARG A 365 -7.51 35.90 -8.29
C ARG A 365 -8.26 37.23 -8.37
N GLY A 366 -7.64 38.34 -7.93
CA GLY A 366 -8.25 39.67 -7.91
C GLY A 366 -9.14 39.95 -6.69
N ASP A 367 -9.15 39.07 -5.67
CA ASP A 367 -9.95 39.26 -4.45
C ASP A 367 -9.12 39.89 -3.31
N ALA A 368 -8.99 41.21 -3.35
CA ALA A 368 -8.25 41.96 -2.32
C ALA A 368 -8.89 41.84 -0.93
N ALA A 369 -10.21 41.70 -0.84
CA ALA A 369 -10.91 41.56 0.43
C ALA A 369 -10.60 40.21 1.09
N ALA A 370 -10.63 39.12 0.31
CA ALA A 370 -10.25 37.80 0.80
C ALA A 370 -8.75 37.74 1.16
N ALA A 371 -7.88 38.45 0.43
CA ALA A 371 -6.46 38.54 0.78
C ALA A 371 -6.23 39.21 2.16
N VAL A 372 -6.97 40.28 2.46
CA VAL A 372 -6.92 40.93 3.79
C VAL A 372 -7.49 40.00 4.87
N ALA A 373 -8.60 39.31 4.57
CA ALA A 373 -9.20 38.35 5.50
C ALA A 373 -8.22 37.22 5.85
N ALA A 374 -7.46 36.71 4.89
CA ALA A 374 -6.45 35.67 5.12
C ALA A 374 -5.37 36.10 6.13
N TYR A 375 -4.91 37.35 6.07
CA TYR A 375 -3.96 37.87 7.07
C TYR A 375 -4.58 38.00 8.47
N ARG A 376 -5.87 38.34 8.56
CA ARG A 376 -6.58 38.43 9.85
C ARG A 376 -6.73 37.07 10.54
N CYS A 377 -6.74 35.97 9.80
CA CYS A 377 -6.74 34.63 10.38
C CYS A 377 -5.39 34.25 11.02
N ALA A 378 -4.33 35.02 10.80
CA ALA A 378 -3.01 34.80 11.39
C ALA A 378 -2.64 35.79 12.51
N LEU A 379 -3.52 36.75 12.82
CA LEU A 379 -3.42 37.68 13.95
C LEU A 379 -4.29 37.17 15.09
#